data_AF-A0A839IXM7-F1
#
_entry.id   AF-A0A839IXM7-F1
#
_cell.length_a   1.000
_cell.length_b   1.000
_cell.length_c   1.000
_cell.angle_alpha   90.00
_cell.angle_beta   90.00
_cell.angle_gamma   90.00
#
_symmetry.space_group_name_H-M   'P 1'
#
loop_
_entity.id
_entity.type
_entity.pdbx_description
1 polymer ?
#
loop_
_entity_poly.entity_id
_entity_poly.type
_entity_poly.pdbx_seq_one_letter_code
_entity_poly.pdbx_strand_id
1 'polypeptide(L)'
;EKIHRRSMIFLFTDMFQTAEDEVKLFEALRHLKYNKHEVILFHVFDKEKELQFDFDNNPKRFIDVETGEYINLYADTIKENYSEAVNDYFEALRLKCMQYKIKYVEADVNKDFNSILTTYLVERQKFR
;
A
#
# COMPACT_ATOMS: atom_id res chain seq x y z
N GLU A 1 1.42 -25.27 4.13
CA GLU A 1 2.20 -24.03 3.94
C GLU A 1 3.51 -24.36 3.23
N LYS A 2 3.91 -23.60 2.19
CA LYS A 2 5.11 -23.87 1.35
C LYS A 2 6.33 -22.98 1.69
N ILE A 3 6.19 -22.01 2.60
CA ILE A 3 7.28 -21.08 2.95
C ILE A 3 8.08 -21.65 4.12
N HIS A 4 9.40 -21.77 3.94
CA HIS A 4 10.30 -22.29 4.96
C HIS A 4 10.42 -21.32 6.14
N ARG A 5 10.51 -21.84 7.37
CA ARG A 5 10.69 -21.03 8.58
C ARG A 5 11.86 -20.05 8.44
N ARG A 6 11.72 -18.82 8.96
CA ARG A 6 12.72 -17.74 8.82
C ARG A 6 13.07 -17.45 7.36
N SER A 7 12.06 -17.34 6.50
CA SER A 7 12.23 -16.75 5.16
C SER A 7 12.13 -15.22 5.22
N MET A 8 12.83 -14.55 4.32
CA MET A 8 12.65 -13.15 4.00
C MET A 8 11.59 -13.01 2.90
N ILE A 9 10.63 -12.13 3.11
CA ILE A 9 9.46 -11.92 2.26
C ILE A 9 9.45 -10.46 1.84
N PHE A 10 9.50 -10.22 0.54
CA PHE A 10 9.25 -8.91 -0.06
C PHE A 10 7.85 -8.94 -0.66
N LEU A 11 6.95 -8.12 -0.12
CA LEU A 11 5.56 -8.03 -0.54
C LEU A 11 5.36 -6.71 -1.28
N PHE A 12 4.89 -6.76 -2.52
CA PHE A 12 4.53 -5.59 -3.33
C PHE A 12 3.03 -5.58 -3.52
N THR A 13 2.37 -4.51 -3.08
CA THR A 13 0.90 -4.40 -3.08
C THR A 13 0.50 -2.95 -2.85
N ASP A 14 -0.61 -2.54 -3.44
CA ASP A 14 -1.32 -1.29 -3.20
C ASP A 14 -2.14 -1.28 -1.90
N MET A 15 -2.23 -2.43 -1.21
CA MET A 15 -3.00 -2.64 0.02
C MET A 15 -4.49 -2.26 -0.09
N PHE A 16 -4.99 -2.01 -1.30
CA PHE A 16 -6.34 -1.51 -1.51
C PHE A 16 -7.35 -2.66 -1.33
N GLN A 17 -8.24 -2.54 -0.34
CA GLN A 17 -9.27 -3.51 0.00
C GLN A 17 -10.54 -2.76 0.41
N THR A 18 -11.70 -3.38 0.19
CA THR A 18 -12.97 -2.84 0.66
C THR A 18 -13.03 -2.85 2.19
N ALA A 19 -13.81 -1.92 2.78
CA ALA A 19 -13.86 -1.72 4.23
C ALA A 19 -14.26 -2.98 5.04
N GLU A 20 -15.00 -3.92 4.44
CA GLU A 20 -15.39 -5.18 5.10
C GLU A 20 -14.22 -6.17 5.27
N ASP A 21 -13.10 -5.96 4.57
CA ASP A 21 -11.95 -6.89 4.55
C ASP A 21 -10.68 -6.35 5.23
N GLU A 22 -10.72 -5.14 5.79
CA GLU A 22 -9.56 -4.51 6.46
C GLU A 22 -8.98 -5.41 7.58
N VAL A 23 -9.85 -6.04 8.37
CA VAL A 23 -9.44 -6.98 9.43
C VAL A 23 -8.68 -8.16 8.83
N LYS A 24 -9.19 -8.76 7.76
CA LYS A 24 -8.56 -9.93 7.12
C LYS A 24 -7.22 -9.56 6.48
N LEU A 25 -7.12 -8.38 5.88
CA LEU A 25 -5.87 -7.84 5.33
C LEU A 25 -4.79 -7.78 6.42
N PHE A 26 -5.09 -7.18 7.56
CA PHE A 26 -4.12 -7.08 8.66
C PHE A 26 -3.81 -8.42 9.32
N GLU A 27 -4.79 -9.32 9.42
CA GLU A 27 -4.53 -10.68 9.85
C GLU A 27 -3.58 -11.39 8.89
N ALA A 28 -3.77 -11.26 7.57
CA ALA A 28 -2.88 -11.83 6.56
C ALA A 28 -1.45 -11.28 6.69
N LEU A 29 -1.27 -9.97 6.90
CA LEU A 29 0.05 -9.37 7.19
C LEU A 29 0.68 -9.95 8.46
N ARG A 30 -0.11 -10.11 9.53
CA ARG A 30 0.35 -10.75 10.77
C ARG A 30 0.75 -12.21 10.52
N HIS A 31 0.00 -12.94 9.72
CA HIS A 31 0.31 -14.32 9.33
C HIS A 31 1.60 -14.41 8.52
N LEU A 32 1.88 -13.46 7.62
CA LEU A 32 3.17 -13.39 6.92
C LEU A 32 4.34 -13.18 7.86
N LYS A 33 4.14 -12.52 9.00
CA LYS A 33 5.17 -12.35 10.04
C LYS A 33 5.36 -13.58 10.93
N TYR A 34 4.44 -14.55 10.88
CA TYR A 34 4.53 -15.80 11.62
C TYR A 34 5.83 -16.56 11.27
N ASN A 35 6.17 -17.63 12.00
CA ASN A 35 7.37 -18.45 11.73
C ASN A 35 8.71 -17.68 11.67
N LYS A 36 8.78 -16.50 12.32
CA LYS A 36 9.97 -15.63 12.39
C LYS A 36 10.39 -15.10 11.02
N HIS A 37 9.44 -14.86 10.12
CA HIS A 37 9.73 -14.24 8.84
C HIS A 37 10.20 -12.80 9.00
N GLU A 38 11.09 -12.38 8.11
CA GLU A 38 11.40 -10.98 7.89
C GLU A 38 10.54 -10.49 6.73
N VAL A 39 9.69 -9.49 6.97
CA VAL A 39 8.71 -9.03 6.00
C VAL A 39 8.98 -7.57 5.70
N ILE A 40 9.16 -7.27 4.42
CA ILE A 40 9.30 -5.94 3.86
C ILE A 40 8.10 -5.74 2.94
N LEU A 41 7.29 -4.73 3.24
CA LEU A 41 6.13 -4.35 2.45
C LEU A 41 6.49 -3.10 1.65
N PHE A 42 6.47 -3.22 0.32
CA PHE A 42 6.51 -2.13 -0.62
C PHE A 42 5.07 -1.77 -0.98
N HIS A 43 4.61 -0.63 -0.48
CA HIS A 43 3.28 -0.11 -0.75
C HIS A 43 3.32 0.58 -2.10
N VAL A 44 2.72 -0.04 -3.12
CA VAL A 44 2.78 0.40 -4.52
C VAL A 44 1.57 1.27 -4.83
N PHE A 45 1.80 2.54 -5.12
CA PHE A 45 0.71 3.49 -5.41
C PHE A 45 1.20 4.64 -6.30
N ASP A 46 0.27 5.37 -6.92
CA ASP A 46 0.53 6.62 -7.63
C ASP A 46 0.38 7.79 -6.64
N LYS A 47 1.50 8.40 -6.25
CA LYS A 47 1.48 9.46 -5.23
C LYS A 47 0.73 10.71 -5.67
N GLU A 48 0.75 11.04 -6.96
CA GLU A 48 0.09 12.24 -7.48
C GLU A 48 -1.43 12.03 -7.56
N LYS A 49 -1.86 10.86 -8.04
CA LYS A 49 -3.29 10.58 -8.28
C LYS A 49 -4.01 9.95 -7.09
N GLU A 50 -3.39 9.01 -6.40
CA GLU A 50 -4.05 8.23 -5.34
C GLU A 50 -3.85 8.86 -3.97
N LEU A 51 -2.73 9.53 -3.70
CA LEU A 51 -2.50 10.20 -2.41
C LEU A 51 -2.85 11.70 -2.45
N GLN A 52 -2.38 12.43 -3.46
CA GLN A 52 -2.59 13.88 -3.56
C GLN A 52 -3.90 14.25 -4.27
N PHE A 53 -4.56 13.27 -4.90
CA PHE A 53 -5.78 13.46 -5.69
C PHE A 53 -5.66 14.62 -6.69
N ASP A 54 -4.51 14.71 -7.37
CA ASP A 54 -4.20 15.78 -8.31
C ASP A 54 -4.85 15.54 -9.68
N PHE A 55 -6.17 15.68 -9.71
CA PHE A 55 -6.96 15.64 -10.93
C PHE A 55 -7.35 17.05 -11.36
N ASP A 56 -7.34 17.29 -12.68
CA ASP A 56 -7.91 18.53 -13.22
C ASP A 56 -9.41 18.66 -12.87
N ASN A 57 -9.88 19.91 -12.74
CA ASN A 57 -11.20 20.24 -12.23
C ASN A 57 -12.34 20.07 -13.25
N ASN A 58 -12.08 19.40 -14.38
CA ASN A 58 -13.13 19.11 -15.33
C ASN A 58 -14.01 17.99 -14.78
N PRO A 59 -15.33 17.98 -15.07
CA PRO A 59 -16.19 16.87 -14.71
C PRO A 59 -15.65 15.58 -15.35
N LYS A 60 -15.26 14.63 -14.50
CA LYS A 60 -14.70 13.34 -14.92
C LYS A 60 -15.61 12.22 -14.48
N ARG A 61 -15.63 11.18 -15.30
CA ARG A 61 -16.21 9.89 -14.95
C ARG A 61 -15.10 9.01 -14.39
N PHE A 62 -15.17 8.69 -13.12
CA PHE A 62 -14.34 7.66 -12.51
C PHE A 62 -15.00 6.33 -12.77
N ILE A 63 -14.23 5.37 -13.29
CA ILE A 63 -14.69 4.02 -13.63
C ILE A 63 -13.84 3.07 -12.79
N ASP A 64 -14.51 2.26 -11.98
CA ASP A 64 -13.92 1.13 -11.29
C ASP A 64 -13.59 0.07 -12.35
N VAL A 65 -12.31 -0.34 -12.41
CA VAL A 65 -11.83 -1.28 -13.43
C VAL A 65 -12.12 -2.74 -13.06
N GLU A 66 -12.37 -3.01 -11.77
CA GLU A 66 -12.73 -4.32 -11.24
C GLU A 66 -14.22 -4.64 -11.45
N THR A 67 -15.10 -3.67 -11.23
CA THR A 67 -16.56 -3.86 -11.28
C THR A 67 -17.22 -3.26 -12.53
N GLY A 68 -16.58 -2.25 -13.14
CA GLY A 68 -17.17 -1.47 -14.23
C GLY A 68 -18.17 -0.39 -13.77
N GLU A 69 -18.37 -0.24 -12.46
CA GLU A 69 -19.18 0.85 -11.90
C GLU A 69 -18.55 2.21 -12.19
N TYR A 70 -19.38 3.25 -12.29
CA TYR A 70 -18.87 4.59 -12.52
C TYR A 70 -19.60 5.64 -11.70
N ILE A 71 -18.84 6.66 -11.34
CA ILE A 71 -19.35 7.84 -10.65
C ILE A 71 -18.91 9.09 -11.42
N ASN A 72 -19.84 10.03 -11.60
CA ASN A 72 -19.52 11.32 -12.20
C ASN A 72 -19.25 12.30 -11.06
N LEU A 73 -18.03 12.82 -11.00
CA LEU A 73 -17.59 13.65 -9.89
C LEU A 73 -16.94 14.94 -10.41
N TYR A 74 -17.09 16.01 -9.64
CA TYR A 74 -16.25 17.19 -9.72
C TYR A 74 -15.11 17.00 -8.72
N ALA A 75 -13.87 16.98 -9.20
CA ALA A 75 -12.70 16.66 -8.38
C ALA A 75 -12.59 17.57 -7.14
N ASP A 76 -12.82 18.88 -7.30
CA ASP A 76 -12.72 19.86 -6.21
C ASP A 76 -13.68 19.60 -5.05
N THR A 77 -14.87 19.06 -5.31
CA THR A 77 -15.88 18.85 -4.26
C THR A 77 -15.54 17.66 -3.35
N ILE A 78 -14.67 16.76 -3.81
CA ILE A 78 -14.32 15.52 -3.11
C ILE A 78 -12.88 15.51 -2.62
N LYS A 79 -12.01 16.33 -3.23
CA LYS A 79 -10.58 16.36 -2.94
C LYS A 79 -10.26 16.40 -1.46
N GLU A 80 -10.88 17.31 -0.69
CA GLU A 80 -10.61 17.43 0.75
C GLU A 80 -10.97 16.14 1.50
N ASN A 81 -12.21 15.66 1.37
CA ASN A 81 -12.69 14.46 2.05
C ASN A 81 -11.90 13.21 1.64
N TYR A 82 -11.57 13.08 0.35
CA TYR A 82 -10.77 11.96 -0.16
C TYR A 82 -9.34 12.02 0.38
N SER A 83 -8.68 13.17 0.31
CA SER A 83 -7.33 13.34 0.82
C SER A 83 -7.25 13.06 2.32
N GLU A 84 -8.24 13.48 3.12
CA GLU A 84 -8.31 13.15 4.54
C GLU A 84 -8.42 11.62 4.75
N ALA A 85 -9.41 10.99 4.11
CA ALA A 85 -9.64 9.55 4.24
C ALA A 85 -8.43 8.71 3.79
N VAL A 86 -7.76 9.09 2.69
CA VAL A 86 -6.58 8.37 2.19
C VAL A 86 -5.39 8.57 3.11
N ASN A 87 -5.14 9.79 3.61
CA ASN A 87 -4.03 10.02 4.54
C ASN A 87 -4.21 9.21 5.84
N ASP A 88 -5.43 9.18 6.37
CA ASP A 88 -5.76 8.37 7.55
C ASP A 88 -5.53 6.88 7.30
N TYR A 89 -5.94 6.38 6.13
CA TYR A 89 -5.69 5.00 5.72
C TYR A 89 -4.19 4.68 5.62
N PHE A 90 -3.40 5.53 4.96
CA PHE A 90 -1.95 5.37 4.82
C PHE A 90 -1.24 5.35 6.19
N GLU A 91 -1.61 6.26 7.09
CA GLU A 91 -1.06 6.29 8.44
C GLU A 91 -1.48 5.08 9.27
N ALA A 92 -2.73 4.64 9.18
CA ALA A 92 -3.20 3.43 9.84
C ALA A 92 -2.40 2.20 9.37
N LEU A 93 -2.22 2.04 8.06
CA LEU A 93 -1.41 0.98 7.46
C LEU A 93 0.05 1.03 7.95
N ARG A 94 0.66 2.22 7.95
CA ARG A 94 2.03 2.43 8.43
C ARG A 94 2.18 2.03 9.90
N LEU A 95 1.26 2.47 10.77
CA LEU A 95 1.25 2.14 12.20
C LEU A 95 1.07 0.65 12.44
N LYS A 96 0.18 -0.02 11.69
CA LYS A 96 -0.02 -1.47 11.77
C LYS A 96 1.22 -2.25 11.34
N CYS A 97 1.88 -1.84 10.26
CA CYS A 97 3.14 -2.44 9.83
C CYS A 97 4.21 -2.32 10.94
N MET A 98 4.33 -1.15 11.56
CA MET A 98 5.23 -0.94 12.69
C MET A 98 4.90 -1.85 13.89
N GLN A 99 3.61 -1.97 14.25
CA GLN A 99 3.15 -2.84 15.33
C GLN A 99 3.56 -4.30 15.10
N TYR A 100 3.50 -4.78 13.85
CA TYR A 100 3.87 -6.14 13.48
C TYR A 100 5.35 -6.30 13.11
N LYS A 101 6.19 -5.27 13.29
CA LYS A 101 7.61 -5.28 12.90
C LYS A 101 7.80 -5.69 11.43
N ILE A 102 6.92 -5.17 10.58
CA ILE A 102 7.00 -5.23 9.12
C ILE A 102 7.63 -3.93 8.67
N LYS A 103 8.68 -4.01 7.84
CA LYS A 103 9.31 -2.82 7.28
C LYS A 103 8.44 -2.28 6.15
N TYR A 104 7.83 -1.12 6.37
CA TYR A 104 7.02 -0.42 5.37
C TYR A 104 7.89 0.49 4.51
N VAL A 105 7.71 0.44 3.20
CA VAL A 105 8.43 1.23 2.21
C VAL A 105 7.42 1.76 1.20
N GLU A 106 7.36 3.07 0.99
CA GLU A 106 6.58 3.66 -0.11
C GLU A 106 7.25 3.33 -1.46
N ALA A 107 6.48 2.81 -2.41
CA ALA A 107 6.89 2.49 -3.76
C ALA A 107 6.00 3.26 -4.76
N ASP A 108 6.31 4.54 -4.93
CA ASP A 108 5.64 5.42 -5.88
C ASP A 108 5.95 5.00 -7.32
N VAL A 109 4.92 4.64 -8.09
CA VAL A 109 5.07 4.15 -9.48
C VAL A 109 5.64 5.20 -10.44
N ASN A 110 5.62 6.47 -10.06
CA ASN A 110 6.18 7.57 -10.85
C ASN A 110 7.67 7.81 -10.56
N LYS A 111 8.25 7.15 -9.56
CA LYS A 111 9.66 7.31 -9.16
C LYS A 111 10.57 6.22 -9.71
N ASP A 112 11.86 6.48 -9.63
CA ASP A 112 12.87 5.49 -10.00
C ASP A 112 12.90 4.29 -9.03
N PHE A 113 13.46 3.17 -9.50
CA PHE A 113 13.59 1.95 -8.71
C PHE A 113 14.74 2.01 -7.68
N ASN A 114 15.47 3.13 -7.56
CA ASN A 114 16.70 3.16 -6.76
C ASN A 114 16.41 2.92 -5.28
N SER A 115 15.33 3.52 -4.75
CA SER A 115 14.91 3.34 -3.36
C SER A 115 14.51 1.89 -3.06
N ILE A 116 13.79 1.26 -3.99
CA ILE A 116 13.32 -0.13 -3.90
C ILE A 116 14.52 -1.09 -3.92
N LEU A 117 15.39 -0.96 -4.91
CA LEU A 117 16.58 -1.81 -5.08
C LEU A 117 17.56 -1.64 -3.92
N THR A 118 17.79 -0.41 -3.49
CA THR A 118 18.67 -0.13 -2.33
C THR A 118 18.12 -0.80 -1.08
N THR A 119 16.82 -0.67 -0.83
CA THR A 119 16.19 -1.30 0.33
C THR A 119 16.29 -2.83 0.23
N TYR A 120 15.99 -3.40 -0.92
CA TYR A 120 16.11 -4.84 -1.16
C TYR A 120 17.53 -5.35 -0.87
N LEU A 121 18.57 -4.69 -1.41
CA LEU A 121 19.96 -5.09 -1.24
C LEU A 121 20.41 -4.99 0.22
N VAL A 122 20.04 -3.91 0.92
CA VAL A 122 20.39 -3.69 2.33
C VAL A 122 19.74 -4.74 3.24
N GLU A 123 18.45 -5.01 3.07
CA GLU A 123 17.76 -6.00 3.90
C GLU A 123 18.31 -7.41 3.61
N ARG A 124 18.51 -7.75 2.34
CA ARG A 124 19.13 -9.03 1.96
C ARG A 124 20.54 -9.21 2.53
N GLN A 125 21.31 -8.13 2.67
CA GLN A 125 22.64 -8.19 3.30
C GLN A 125 22.55 -8.45 4.80
N LYS A 126 21.60 -7.84 5.51
CA LYS A 126 21.37 -8.01 6.95
C LYS A 126 20.84 -9.40 7.31
N PHE A 127 20.17 -10.05 6.37
CA PHE A 127 19.53 -11.36 6.56
C PHE A 127 20.49 -12.56 6.58
N ARG A 128 21.81 -12.32 6.57
CA ARG A 128 22.83 -13.36 6.65
C ARG A 128 23.03 -13.89 8.07
#